data_AF-A0A2M8ELU9-F1
#
_entry.id   AF-A0A2M8ELU9-F1
#
_cell.length_a   1.000
_cell.length_b   1.000
_cell.length_c   1.000
_cell.angle_alpha   90.00
_cell.angle_beta   90.00
_cell.angle_gamma   90.00
#
_symmetry.space_group_name_H-M   'P 1'
#
loop_
_entity.id
_entity.type
_entity.pdbx_description
1 polymer ?
#
loop_
_entity_poly.entity_id
_entity_poly.type
_entity_poly.pdbx_seq_one_letter_code
_entity_poly.pdbx_strand_id
1 'polypeptide(L)'
;MNKNCSQGHVSLEKLEEKIDQVLQKYEISEKFKDWAVEYLNELNDKETNDRELVRSNVKKLYDDCVKKLDNLLKLKISTQNINGSSISEEEYIAQRKYLLQEKEALMQNMNGTDQRIDRWHELSVKTFNFVCYARYWFANGDLKTKTQILAALGSNLTINNKDILIDGQKHFFLVEKGKKDLGILAKKFEPIKWLDILMQNDPPEVLRT
;
A
#
# COMPACT_ATOMS: atom_id res chain seq x y z
N MET A 1 -20.07 9.91 -34.06
CA MET A 1 -18.84 10.36 -34.73
C MET A 1 -18.92 11.86 -34.97
N ASN A 2 -17.96 12.64 -34.47
CA ASN A 2 -17.91 14.09 -34.68
C ASN A 2 -17.42 14.37 -36.12
N LYS A 3 -18.22 15.07 -36.91
CA LYS A 3 -17.93 15.38 -38.34
C LYS A 3 -16.77 16.37 -38.53
N ASN A 4 -16.32 17.04 -37.46
CA ASN A 4 -15.18 17.97 -37.47
C ASN A 4 -13.90 17.36 -36.89
N CYS A 5 -13.83 16.03 -36.73
CA CYS A 5 -12.61 15.38 -36.27
C CYS A 5 -11.57 15.35 -37.40
N SER A 6 -10.52 16.15 -37.27
CA SER A 6 -9.39 16.21 -38.22
C SER A 6 -8.34 15.11 -38.01
N GLN A 7 -8.57 14.21 -37.04
CA GLN A 7 -7.60 13.18 -36.70
C GLN A 7 -7.76 11.96 -37.62
N GLY A 8 -6.64 11.49 -38.16
CA GLY A 8 -6.60 10.30 -39.01
C GLY A 8 -6.81 8.99 -38.23
N HIS A 9 -6.98 7.89 -38.95
CA HIS A 9 -7.06 6.54 -38.37
C HIS A 9 -5.67 6.04 -37.92
N VAL A 10 -5.65 5.13 -36.95
CA VAL A 10 -4.47 4.36 -36.52
C VAL A 10 -4.78 2.87 -36.71
N SER A 11 -3.83 2.09 -37.24
CA SER A 11 -4.00 0.64 -37.34
C SER A 11 -3.86 0.00 -35.97
N LEU A 12 -4.48 -1.17 -35.79
CA LEU A 12 -4.36 -1.93 -34.55
C LEU A 12 -2.89 -2.26 -34.23
N GLU A 13 -2.13 -2.69 -35.24
CA GLU A 13 -0.69 -3.00 -35.11
C GLU A 13 0.10 -1.81 -34.53
N LYS A 14 -0.08 -0.62 -35.09
CA LYS A 14 0.61 0.61 -34.61
C LYS A 14 0.16 1.02 -33.21
N LEU A 15 -1.07 0.68 -32.83
CA LEU A 15 -1.57 0.92 -31.49
C LEU A 15 -0.91 -0.06 -30.50
N GLU A 16 -0.85 -1.35 -30.85
CA GLU A 16 -0.21 -2.39 -30.04
C GLU A 16 1.29 -2.13 -29.86
N GLU A 17 2.00 -1.68 -30.91
CA GLU A 17 3.41 -1.24 -30.81
C GLU A 17 3.59 -0.12 -29.78
N LYS A 18 2.70 0.88 -29.78
CA LYS A 18 2.77 1.99 -28.82
C LYS A 18 2.50 1.53 -27.40
N ILE A 19 1.59 0.57 -27.22
CA ILE A 19 1.30 -0.01 -25.91
C ILE A 19 2.51 -0.80 -25.40
N ASP A 20 3.15 -1.61 -26.24
CA ASP A 20 4.39 -2.33 -25.88
C ASP A 20 5.49 -1.36 -25.43
N GLN A 21 5.69 -0.25 -26.16
CA GLN A 21 6.67 0.78 -25.77
C GLN A 21 6.37 1.41 -24.41
N VAL A 22 5.10 1.52 -24.03
CA VAL A 22 4.73 1.99 -22.70
C VAL A 22 5.01 0.89 -21.66
N LEU A 23 4.61 -0.36 -21.94
CA LEU A 23 4.87 -1.54 -21.10
C LEU A 23 6.35 -1.73 -20.77
N GLN A 24 7.22 -1.53 -21.76
CA GLN A 24 8.67 -1.65 -21.62
C GLN A 24 9.28 -0.66 -20.61
N LYS A 25 8.67 0.52 -20.40
CA LYS A 25 9.22 1.55 -19.51
C LYS A 25 9.25 1.12 -18.05
N TYR A 26 8.21 0.43 -17.62
CA TYR A 26 8.07 -0.07 -16.24
C TYR A 26 8.36 -1.56 -16.09
N GLU A 27 8.56 -2.30 -17.18
CA GLU A 27 8.95 -3.71 -17.13
C GLU A 27 10.13 -3.95 -16.19
N ILE A 28 9.98 -4.89 -15.26
CA ILE A 28 11.02 -5.32 -14.33
C ILE A 28 11.26 -6.81 -14.49
N SER A 29 12.46 -7.26 -14.11
CA SER A 29 12.77 -8.69 -14.07
C SER A 29 11.99 -9.40 -12.96
N GLU A 30 11.75 -10.69 -13.15
CA GLU A 30 11.11 -11.53 -12.13
C GLU A 30 11.93 -11.58 -10.84
N LYS A 31 13.26 -11.68 -10.95
CA LYS A 31 14.18 -11.63 -9.80
C LYS A 31 14.02 -10.34 -8.97
N PHE A 32 13.88 -9.20 -9.65
CA PHE A 32 13.66 -7.93 -8.97
C PHE A 32 12.28 -7.88 -8.31
N LYS A 33 11.25 -8.38 -8.99
CA LYS A 33 9.89 -8.51 -8.44
C LYS A 33 9.90 -9.38 -7.17
N ASP A 34 10.54 -10.55 -7.19
CA ASP A 34 10.61 -11.45 -6.03
C ASP A 34 11.34 -10.79 -4.87
N TRP A 35 12.51 -10.21 -5.12
CA TRP A 35 13.26 -9.46 -4.10
C TRP A 35 12.44 -8.30 -3.51
N ALA A 36 11.76 -7.51 -4.36
CA ALA A 36 10.97 -6.37 -3.90
C ALA A 36 9.77 -6.81 -3.05
N VAL A 37 9.09 -7.91 -3.42
CA VAL A 37 7.99 -8.47 -2.65
C VAL A 37 8.47 -9.04 -1.33
N GLU A 38 9.59 -9.77 -1.32
CA GLU A 38 10.21 -10.30 -0.09
C GLU A 38 10.59 -9.16 0.86
N TYR A 39 11.28 -8.14 0.36
CA TYR A 39 11.65 -6.95 1.15
C TYR A 39 10.43 -6.21 1.71
N LEU A 40 9.36 -6.07 0.93
CA LEU A 40 8.11 -5.48 1.40
C LEU A 40 7.45 -6.31 2.51
N ASN A 41 7.49 -7.63 2.42
CA ASN A 41 6.98 -8.51 3.47
C ASN A 41 7.80 -8.35 4.75
N GLU A 42 9.12 -8.31 4.68
CA GLU A 42 9.97 -8.07 5.86
C GLU A 42 9.67 -6.73 6.55
N LEU A 43 9.45 -5.67 5.77
CA LEU A 43 9.08 -4.36 6.32
C LEU A 43 7.69 -4.42 6.98
N ASN A 44 6.73 -5.09 6.35
CA ASN A 44 5.39 -5.25 6.88
C ASN A 44 5.38 -6.09 8.17
N ASP A 45 6.21 -7.13 8.26
CA ASP A 45 6.33 -7.95 9.46
C ASP A 45 6.91 -7.14 10.63
N LYS A 46 7.93 -6.31 10.39
CA LYS A 46 8.47 -5.39 11.39
C LYS A 46 7.43 -4.38 11.85
N GLU A 47 6.74 -3.75 10.90
CA GLU A 47 5.67 -2.79 11.21
C GLU A 47 4.52 -3.44 11.97
N THR A 48 4.15 -4.67 11.63
CA THR A 48 3.11 -5.45 12.33
C THR A 48 3.52 -5.71 13.78
N ASN A 49 4.76 -6.12 14.03
CA ASN A 49 5.26 -6.32 15.40
C ASN A 49 5.24 -5.02 16.23
N ASP A 50 5.72 -3.92 15.66
CA ASP A 50 5.70 -2.61 16.34
C ASP A 50 4.26 -2.16 16.63
N ARG A 51 3.34 -2.40 15.70
CA ARG A 51 1.91 -2.12 15.87
C ARG A 51 1.28 -2.98 16.96
N GLU A 52 1.58 -4.27 16.99
CA GLU A 52 1.09 -5.16 18.05
C GLU A 52 1.58 -4.72 19.41
N LEU A 53 2.84 -4.29 19.52
CA LEU A 53 3.39 -3.72 20.74
C LEU A 53 2.62 -2.46 21.17
N VAL A 54 2.43 -1.50 20.26
CA VAL A 54 1.64 -0.29 20.53
C VAL A 54 0.21 -0.62 20.92
N ARG A 55 -0.47 -1.51 20.19
CA ARG A 55 -1.84 -1.96 20.47
C ARG A 55 -1.93 -2.62 21.85
N SER A 56 -0.96 -3.45 22.20
CA SER A 56 -0.90 -4.10 23.51
C SER A 56 -0.71 -3.09 24.64
N ASN A 57 0.10 -2.05 24.43
CA ASN A 57 0.32 -0.99 25.39
C ASN A 57 -0.93 -0.12 25.58
N VAL A 58 -1.58 0.30 24.49
CA VAL A 58 -2.85 1.03 24.54
C VAL A 58 -3.93 0.20 25.22
N LYS A 59 -4.00 -1.11 24.95
CA LYS A 59 -4.92 -2.03 25.64
C LYS A 59 -4.66 -2.08 27.16
N LYS A 60 -3.39 -2.20 27.58
CA LYS A 60 -3.04 -2.20 29.00
C LYS A 60 -3.45 -0.90 29.68
N LEU A 61 -3.20 0.25 29.04
CA LEU A 61 -3.63 1.55 29.56
C LEU A 61 -5.14 1.64 29.70
N TYR A 62 -5.89 1.12 28.73
CA TYR A 62 -7.35 1.05 28.80
C TYR A 62 -7.81 0.19 29.99
N ASP A 63 -7.27 -1.02 30.12
CA ASP A 63 -7.62 -1.95 31.20
C ASP A 63 -7.30 -1.35 32.57
N ASP A 64 -6.18 -0.63 32.70
CA ASP A 64 -5.82 0.05 33.94
C ASP A 64 -6.73 1.25 34.24
N CYS A 65 -7.19 1.97 33.22
CA CYS A 65 -8.17 3.04 33.37
C CYS A 65 -9.52 2.48 33.87
N VAL A 66 -9.95 1.32 33.36
CA VAL A 66 -11.14 0.59 33.85
C VAL A 66 -10.95 0.16 35.31
N LYS A 67 -9.80 -0.42 35.67
CA LYS A 67 -9.51 -0.79 37.07
C LYS A 67 -9.54 0.42 38.01
N LYS A 68 -9.02 1.57 37.58
CA LYS A 68 -9.06 2.82 38.35
C LYS A 68 -10.51 3.28 38.57
N LEU A 69 -11.36 3.20 37.54
CA LEU A 69 -12.80 3.50 37.68
C LEU A 69 -13.50 2.56 38.67
N ASP A 70 -13.21 1.27 38.61
CA ASP A 70 -13.78 0.28 39.54
C ASP A 70 -13.32 0.54 40.99
N ASN A 71 -12.04 0.87 41.18
CA ASN A 71 -11.50 1.19 42.50
C ASN A 71 -12.06 2.51 43.04
N LEU A 72 -12.23 3.52 42.17
CA LEU A 72 -12.86 4.79 42.52
C LEU A 72 -14.32 4.59 42.96
N LEU A 73 -15.06 3.73 42.25
CA LEU A 73 -16.42 3.35 42.63
C LEU A 73 -16.44 2.62 43.97
N LYS A 74 -15.57 1.63 44.18
CA LYS A 74 -15.42 0.90 45.46
C LYS A 74 -15.12 1.84 46.62
N LEU A 75 -14.23 2.82 46.42
CA LEU A 75 -13.91 3.83 47.42
C LEU A 75 -15.12 4.69 47.76
N LYS A 76 -15.89 5.11 46.74
CA LYS A 76 -17.08 5.93 46.92
C LYS A 76 -18.17 5.22 47.72
N ILE A 77 -18.43 3.95 47.42
CA ILE A 77 -19.48 3.13 48.07
C ILE A 77 -19.01 2.43 49.36
N SER A 78 -17.74 2.57 49.72
CA SER A 78 -17.17 1.92 50.91
C SER A 78 -17.89 2.39 52.17
N THR A 79 -18.14 1.45 53.09
CA THR A 79 -18.71 1.75 54.41
C THR A 79 -17.84 2.68 55.24
N GLN A 80 -16.55 2.80 54.90
CA GLN A 80 -15.60 3.70 55.55
C GLN A 80 -15.66 5.13 55.01
N ASN A 81 -16.33 5.37 53.86
CA ASN A 81 -16.46 6.71 53.29
C ASN A 81 -17.64 7.50 53.89
N ILE A 82 -17.70 7.57 55.22
CA ILE A 82 -18.76 8.27 55.95
C ILE A 82 -18.55 9.77 55.78
N ASN A 83 -19.58 10.51 55.34
CA ASN A 83 -19.54 11.95 55.09
C ASN A 83 -18.40 12.42 54.15
N GLY A 84 -17.94 11.56 53.24
CA GLY A 84 -16.84 11.90 52.32
C GLY A 84 -15.44 11.86 52.94
N SER A 85 -15.27 11.23 54.10
CA SER A 85 -13.98 11.12 54.81
C SER A 85 -12.87 10.43 54.02
N SER A 86 -13.21 9.55 53.07
CA SER A 86 -12.24 8.90 52.18
C SER A 86 -12.17 9.57 50.80
N ILE A 87 -13.32 10.03 50.28
CA ILE A 87 -13.39 10.80 49.05
C ILE A 87 -14.65 11.69 49.05
N SER A 88 -14.47 12.98 48.80
CA SER A 88 -15.59 13.93 48.66
C SER A 88 -16.40 13.68 47.39
N GLU A 89 -17.58 14.30 47.28
CA GLU A 89 -18.40 14.21 46.06
C GLU A 89 -17.71 14.90 44.89
N GLU A 90 -17.12 16.06 45.14
CA GLU A 90 -16.44 16.89 44.14
C GLU A 90 -15.21 16.18 43.57
N GLU A 91 -14.38 15.58 44.43
CA GLU A 91 -13.21 14.80 44.01
C GLU A 91 -13.61 13.56 43.21
N TYR A 92 -14.66 12.85 43.64
CA TYR A 92 -15.17 11.68 42.93
C TYR A 92 -15.64 12.06 41.52
N ILE A 93 -16.44 13.12 41.38
CA ILE A 93 -16.93 13.60 40.08
C ILE A 93 -15.76 14.00 39.17
N ALA A 94 -14.79 14.74 39.70
CA ALA A 94 -13.63 15.21 38.94
C ALA A 94 -12.77 14.03 38.43
N GLN A 95 -12.42 13.08 39.32
CA GLN A 95 -11.61 11.92 38.96
C GLN A 95 -12.35 10.99 37.99
N ARG A 96 -13.65 10.76 38.21
CA ARG A 96 -14.47 9.93 37.31
C ARG A 96 -14.55 10.54 35.92
N LYS A 97 -14.74 11.87 35.82
CA LYS A 97 -14.78 12.58 34.54
C LYS A 97 -13.46 12.42 33.77
N TYR A 98 -12.33 12.63 34.45
CA TYR A 98 -11.00 12.48 33.86
C TYR A 98 -10.78 11.06 33.31
N LEU A 99 -11.03 10.03 34.13
CA LEU A 99 -10.85 8.63 33.73
C LEU A 99 -11.77 8.22 32.58
N LEU A 100 -13.01 8.72 32.53
CA LEU A 100 -13.92 8.45 31.41
C LEU A 100 -13.44 9.08 30.10
N GLN A 101 -12.88 10.30 30.16
CA GLN A 101 -12.29 10.96 28.99
C GLN A 101 -11.05 10.23 28.48
N GLU A 102 -10.17 9.81 29.41
CA GLU A 102 -8.97 9.03 29.08
C GLU A 102 -9.34 7.68 28.45
N LYS A 103 -10.31 6.96 29.03
CA LYS A 103 -10.85 5.70 28.48
C LYS A 103 -11.39 5.87 27.06
N GLU A 104 -12.16 6.92 26.80
CA GLU A 104 -12.72 7.20 25.47
C GLU A 104 -11.62 7.48 24.45
N ALA A 105 -10.63 8.32 24.81
CA ALA A 105 -9.49 8.61 23.94
C ALA A 105 -8.68 7.36 23.57
N LEU A 106 -8.43 6.49 24.55
CA LEU A 106 -7.75 5.21 24.33
C LEU A 106 -8.56 4.29 23.41
N MET A 107 -9.88 4.22 23.59
CA MET A 107 -10.78 3.42 22.75
C MET A 107 -10.79 3.90 21.29
N GLN A 108 -10.80 5.21 21.05
CA GLN A 108 -10.71 5.77 19.70
C GLN A 108 -9.37 5.44 19.03
N ASN A 109 -8.27 5.51 19.79
CA ASN A 109 -6.93 5.16 19.28
C ASN A 109 -6.84 3.68 18.84
N MET A 110 -7.51 2.77 19.56
CA MET A 110 -7.56 1.34 19.20
C MET A 110 -8.29 1.07 17.87
N ASN A 111 -9.21 1.93 17.45
CA ASN A 111 -10.06 1.70 16.27
C ASN A 111 -9.50 2.32 14.96
N GLY A 112 -8.41 3.09 15.02
CA GLY A 112 -8.01 4.02 13.94
C GLY A 112 -6.95 3.56 12.93
N THR A 113 -6.29 2.40 13.09
CA THR A 113 -4.96 2.21 12.44
C THR A 113 -4.84 1.03 11.46
N ASP A 114 -5.81 0.11 11.39
CA ASP A 114 -5.56 -1.16 10.68
C ASP A 114 -5.85 -1.12 9.16
N GLN A 115 -6.86 -0.40 8.67
CA GLN A 115 -7.34 -0.56 7.27
C GLN A 115 -6.48 0.09 6.18
N ARG A 116 -5.66 1.10 6.51
CA ARG A 116 -4.90 1.85 5.50
C ARG A 116 -3.63 1.10 5.06
N ILE A 117 -3.12 0.21 5.92
CA ILE A 117 -1.83 -0.48 5.73
C ILE A 117 -1.98 -1.66 4.77
N ASP A 118 -2.94 -2.54 5.04
CA ASP A 118 -3.20 -3.73 4.20
C ASP A 118 -3.47 -3.33 2.73
N ARG A 119 -4.09 -2.16 2.52
CA ARG A 119 -4.40 -1.64 1.19
C ARG A 119 -3.17 -1.19 0.40
N TRP A 120 -2.12 -0.63 1.02
CA TRP A 120 -0.92 -0.22 0.26
C TRP A 120 0.01 -1.40 -0.01
N HIS A 121 0.08 -2.38 0.90
CA HIS A 121 0.82 -3.62 0.68
C HIS A 121 0.22 -4.38 -0.51
N GLU A 122 -1.09 -4.61 -0.50
CA GLU A 122 -1.78 -5.31 -1.58
C GLU A 122 -1.62 -4.56 -2.92
N LEU A 123 -1.72 -3.23 -2.91
CA LEU A 123 -1.51 -2.40 -4.10
C LEU A 123 -0.07 -2.50 -4.63
N SER A 124 0.92 -2.56 -3.74
CA SER A 124 2.33 -2.65 -4.12
C SER A 124 2.66 -4.00 -4.75
N VAL A 125 2.22 -5.10 -4.13
CA VAL A 125 2.39 -6.46 -4.68
C VAL A 125 1.70 -6.58 -6.04
N LYS A 126 0.46 -6.09 -6.17
CA LYS A 126 -0.25 -6.05 -7.45
C LYS A 126 0.50 -5.23 -8.50
N THR A 127 1.08 -4.09 -8.12
CA THR A 127 1.86 -3.24 -9.03
C THR A 127 3.10 -3.96 -9.53
N PHE A 128 3.89 -4.59 -8.64
CA PHE A 128 5.09 -5.33 -9.03
C PHE A 128 4.79 -6.53 -9.93
N ASN A 129 3.73 -7.30 -9.62
CA ASN A 129 3.28 -8.37 -10.49
C ASN A 129 2.86 -7.87 -11.87
N PHE A 130 2.08 -6.78 -11.91
CA PHE A 130 1.65 -6.19 -13.17
C PHE A 130 2.85 -5.75 -14.01
N VAL A 131 3.76 -4.95 -13.44
CA VAL A 131 4.89 -4.44 -14.23
C VAL A 131 5.87 -5.54 -14.64
N CYS A 132 5.95 -6.67 -13.91
CA CYS A 132 6.75 -7.82 -14.28
C CYS A 132 6.17 -8.59 -15.48
N TYR A 133 4.84 -8.76 -15.55
CA TYR A 133 4.23 -9.71 -16.48
C TYR A 133 3.37 -9.08 -17.58
N ALA A 134 2.96 -7.81 -17.45
CA ALA A 134 2.02 -7.18 -18.37
C ALA A 134 2.53 -7.16 -19.82
N ARG A 135 3.83 -6.92 -20.04
CA ARG A 135 4.42 -6.93 -21.39
C ARG A 135 4.36 -8.31 -22.04
N TYR A 136 4.74 -9.35 -21.30
CA TYR A 136 4.70 -10.73 -21.77
C TYR A 136 3.27 -11.16 -22.15
N TRP A 137 2.30 -10.92 -21.26
CA TRP A 137 0.91 -11.28 -21.51
C TRP A 137 0.22 -10.40 -22.55
N PHE A 138 0.71 -9.18 -22.76
CA PHE A 138 0.23 -8.36 -23.87
C PHE A 138 0.65 -8.95 -25.22
N ALA A 139 1.87 -9.50 -25.33
CA ALA A 139 2.35 -10.12 -26.56
C ALA A 139 1.71 -11.50 -26.82
N ASN A 140 1.52 -12.32 -25.78
CA ASN A 140 1.14 -13.74 -25.92
C ASN A 140 -0.33 -14.04 -25.52
N GLY A 141 -1.02 -13.10 -24.88
CA GLY A 141 -2.37 -13.31 -24.36
C GLY A 141 -3.46 -13.13 -25.41
N ASP A 142 -4.66 -13.59 -25.05
CA ASP A 142 -5.86 -13.38 -25.85
C ASP A 142 -6.36 -11.92 -25.80
N LEU A 143 -7.38 -11.62 -26.61
CA LEU A 143 -7.97 -10.27 -26.69
C LEU A 143 -8.49 -9.79 -25.31
N LYS A 144 -8.99 -10.72 -24.49
CA LYS A 144 -9.51 -10.41 -23.16
C LYS A 144 -8.38 -9.97 -22.23
N THR A 145 -7.28 -10.70 -22.21
CA THR A 145 -6.06 -10.36 -21.44
C THR A 145 -5.49 -9.01 -21.89
N LYS A 146 -5.36 -8.77 -23.20
CA LYS A 146 -4.93 -7.46 -23.73
C LYS A 146 -5.84 -6.32 -23.25
N THR A 147 -7.15 -6.53 -23.26
CA THR A 147 -8.14 -5.54 -22.79
C THR A 147 -8.00 -5.27 -21.28
N GLN A 148 -7.78 -6.31 -20.48
CA GLN A 148 -7.56 -6.17 -19.04
C GLN A 148 -6.28 -5.42 -18.72
N ILE A 149 -5.19 -5.68 -19.45
CA ILE A 149 -3.92 -4.96 -19.31
C ILE A 149 -4.13 -3.48 -19.60
N LEU A 150 -4.85 -3.14 -20.68
CA LEU A 150 -5.16 -1.76 -21.01
C LEU A 150 -5.99 -1.06 -19.93
N ALA A 151 -7.01 -1.74 -19.40
CA ALA A 151 -7.82 -1.21 -18.30
C ALA A 151 -7.00 -0.97 -17.03
N ALA A 152 -5.99 -1.81 -16.77
CA ALA A 152 -5.09 -1.64 -15.63
C ALA A 152 -4.10 -0.49 -15.81
N LEU A 153 -3.71 -0.17 -17.06
CA LEU A 153 -2.77 0.93 -17.35
C LEU A 153 -3.34 2.32 -17.05
N GLY A 154 -4.63 2.51 -17.30
CA GLY A 154 -5.27 3.80 -17.04
C GLY A 154 -6.77 3.78 -17.29
N SER A 155 -7.47 4.59 -16.50
CA SER A 155 -8.91 4.76 -16.58
C SER A 155 -9.35 5.55 -17.82
N ASN A 156 -8.43 6.37 -18.37
CA ASN A 156 -8.66 7.27 -19.50
C ASN A 156 -7.53 7.13 -20.53
N LEU A 157 -7.67 6.15 -21.43
CA LEU A 157 -6.81 6.03 -22.60
C LEU A 157 -7.37 6.95 -23.69
N THR A 158 -6.64 8.02 -24.02
CA THR A 158 -7.03 8.91 -25.12
C THR A 158 -6.08 8.75 -26.29
N ILE A 159 -6.63 8.63 -27.49
CA ILE A 159 -5.85 8.64 -28.73
C ILE A 159 -5.90 10.07 -29.27
N ASN A 160 -4.74 10.70 -29.36
CA ASN A 160 -4.59 12.04 -29.90
C ASN A 160 -3.45 12.06 -30.91
N ASN A 161 -3.70 12.50 -32.15
CA ASN A 161 -2.72 12.56 -33.24
C ASN A 161 -2.03 11.20 -33.50
N LYS A 162 -2.79 10.12 -33.36
CA LYS A 162 -2.30 8.72 -33.43
C LYS A 162 -1.41 8.30 -32.26
N ASP A 163 -1.14 9.16 -31.28
CA ASP A 163 -0.45 8.82 -30.03
C ASP A 163 -1.43 8.43 -28.93
N ILE A 164 -1.00 7.53 -28.04
CA ILE A 164 -1.78 7.13 -26.86
C ILE A 164 -1.31 7.96 -25.69
N LEU A 165 -2.23 8.72 -25.11
CA LEU A 165 -2.08 9.37 -23.83
C LEU A 165 -2.73 8.46 -22.78
N ILE A 166 -1.89 7.87 -21.94
CA ILE A 166 -2.30 7.10 -20.77
C ILE A 166 -2.25 8.06 -19.59
N ASP A 167 -3.41 8.29 -18.96
CA ASP A 167 -3.46 8.85 -17.61
C ASP A 167 -2.89 7.80 -16.64
N GLY A 168 -1.56 7.71 -16.60
CA GLY A 168 -0.84 6.67 -15.92
C GLY A 168 -1.05 6.77 -14.42
N GLN A 169 -1.41 5.65 -13.78
CA GLN A 169 -1.53 5.64 -12.33
C GLN A 169 -0.18 5.98 -11.68
N LYS A 170 -0.21 6.80 -10.62
CA LYS A 170 0.99 7.32 -9.91
C LYS A 170 2.03 6.23 -9.59
N HIS A 171 1.57 5.02 -9.30
CA HIS A 171 2.41 3.87 -8.95
C HIS A 171 3.36 3.46 -10.09
N PHE A 172 2.90 3.49 -11.35
CA PHE A 172 3.74 3.11 -12.50
C PHE A 172 4.83 4.14 -12.78
N PHE A 173 4.53 5.43 -12.58
CA PHE A 173 5.52 6.50 -12.69
C PHE A 173 6.65 6.34 -11.65
N LEU A 174 6.30 5.94 -10.42
CA LEU A 174 7.29 5.69 -9.38
C LEU A 174 8.21 4.51 -9.73
N VAL A 175 7.66 3.43 -10.31
CA VAL A 175 8.46 2.29 -10.79
C VAL A 175 9.40 2.72 -11.92
N GLU A 176 8.91 3.46 -12.91
CA GLU A 176 9.74 3.98 -14.01
C GLU A 176 10.88 4.85 -13.49
N LYS A 177 10.59 5.76 -12.55
CA LYS A 177 11.60 6.62 -11.92
C LYS A 177 12.63 5.80 -11.16
N GLY A 178 12.18 4.86 -10.31
CA GLY A 178 13.06 3.98 -9.54
C GLY A 178 13.98 3.15 -10.44
N LYS A 179 13.46 2.62 -11.55
CA LYS A 179 14.25 1.88 -12.55
C LYS A 179 15.33 2.76 -13.18
N LYS A 180 15.01 4.01 -13.53
CA LYS A 180 15.99 4.98 -14.06
C LYS A 180 17.08 5.30 -13.03
N ASP A 181 16.69 5.55 -11.79
CA ASP A 181 17.62 5.88 -10.70
C ASP A 181 18.55 4.70 -10.40
N LEU A 182 18.03 3.47 -10.36
CA LEU A 182 18.83 2.24 -10.22
C LEU A 182 19.82 2.06 -11.39
N GLY A 183 19.39 2.33 -12.62
CA GLY A 183 20.27 2.29 -13.79
C GLY A 183 21.41 3.30 -13.72
N ILE A 184 21.19 4.48 -13.12
CA ILE A 184 22.24 5.49 -12.89
C ILE A 184 23.19 5.03 -11.78
N LEU A 185 22.66 4.50 -10.68
CA LEU A 185 23.45 4.01 -9.54
C LEU A 185 24.31 2.80 -9.92
N ALA A 186 23.78 1.85 -10.68
CA ALA A 186 24.49 0.67 -11.16
C ALA A 186 25.65 1.02 -12.12
N LYS A 187 25.56 2.14 -12.84
CA LYS A 187 26.69 2.66 -13.64
C LYS A 187 27.76 3.35 -12.80
N LYS A 188 27.38 3.87 -11.63
CA LYS A 188 28.27 4.61 -10.72
C LYS A 188 29.08 3.69 -9.81
N PHE A 189 28.49 2.57 -9.43
CA PHE A 189 29.14 1.53 -8.65
C PHE A 189 29.25 0.30 -9.53
N GLU A 190 30.46 -0.11 -9.93
CA GLU A 190 30.66 -1.43 -10.54
C GLU A 190 30.55 -2.51 -9.45
N PRO A 191 29.39 -3.18 -9.30
CA PRO A 191 29.47 -4.62 -9.13
C PRO A 191 28.65 -5.31 -10.20
N ILE A 192 29.35 -6.12 -11.00
CA ILE A 192 28.85 -7.08 -11.99
C ILE A 192 27.64 -7.89 -11.45
N LYS A 193 27.59 -8.09 -10.13
CA LYS A 193 26.57 -8.88 -9.43
C LYS A 193 25.15 -8.27 -9.43
N TRP A 194 24.99 -6.95 -9.50
CA TRP A 194 23.66 -6.31 -9.48
C TRP A 194 23.05 -6.13 -10.88
N LEU A 195 23.91 -6.08 -11.90
CA LEU A 195 23.47 -5.95 -13.29
C LEU A 195 22.65 -7.16 -13.74
N ASP A 196 23.07 -8.36 -13.34
CA ASP A 196 22.37 -9.61 -13.69
C ASP A 196 20.96 -9.70 -13.10
N ILE A 197 20.75 -9.17 -11.90
CA ILE A 197 19.44 -9.12 -11.24
C ILE A 197 18.51 -8.13 -11.97
N LEU A 198 19.06 -7.02 -12.47
CA LEU A 198 18.31 -5.93 -13.11
C LEU A 198 18.09 -6.13 -14.62
N MET A 199 18.88 -6.98 -15.28
CA MET A 199 18.92 -7.07 -16.75
C MET A 199 18.54 -8.44 -17.33
N GLN A 200 18.35 -9.47 -16.52
CA GLN A 200 17.83 -10.75 -17.01
C GLN A 200 16.31 -10.72 -17.11
N ASN A 201 15.82 -10.52 -18.34
CA ASN A 201 14.44 -10.81 -18.72
C ASN A 201 14.36 -12.26 -19.21
N ASP A 202 14.57 -13.21 -18.30
CA ASP A 202 14.16 -14.57 -18.57
C ASP A 202 12.62 -14.62 -18.60
N PRO A 203 12.01 -15.47 -19.45
CA PRO A 203 10.58 -15.70 -19.38
C PRO A 203 10.20 -16.19 -17.98
N PRO A 204 9.05 -15.74 -17.44
CA PRO A 204 8.61 -16.07 -16.09
C PRO A 204 8.77 -17.56 -15.76
N GLU A 205 9.38 -17.91 -14.62
CA GLU A 205 9.61 -19.31 -14.22
C GLU A 205 8.31 -20.13 -14.18
N VAL A 206 7.19 -19.47 -13.89
CA VAL A 206 5.82 -20.04 -13.88
C VAL A 206 5.40 -20.61 -15.24
N LEU A 207 6.17 -20.37 -16.30
CA LEU A 207 5.88 -20.76 -17.68
C LEU A 207 6.93 -21.73 -18.27
N ARG A 208 7.89 -22.22 -17.47
CA ARG A 208 8.95 -23.16 -17.90
C ARG A 208 8.52 -24.64 -17.91
N THR A 209 7.22 -24.94 -17.90
CA THR A 209 6.65 -26.30 -18.01
C THR A 209 6.39 -26.72 -19.43
#